data_AF-A0A4R3G0D6-F1
#
_entry.id   AF-A0A4R3G0D6-F1
#
_cell.length_a   1.000
_cell.length_b   1.000
_cell.length_c   1.000
_cell.angle_alpha   90.00
_cell.angle_beta   90.00
_cell.angle_gamma   90.00
#
_symmetry.space_group_name_H-M   'P 1'
#
loop_
_entity.id
_entity.type
_entity.pdbx_description
1 polymer ?
#
loop_
_entity_poly.entity_id
_entity_poly.type
_entity_poly.pdbx_seq_one_letter_code
_entity_poly.pdbx_strand_id
1 'polypeptide(L)'
;MSIGKAIRLLISAIALTVGLLPSLHAQAQGRLGDIYDFMVMDVCVKPGGATLASAIPGDRDCGQHRNTEPGEMPPYILGNFPSPGSDCRQGTIAKLNLPVTRLSTTRIVSSSLKGRSADCRGPDANASGGASIQWRDNGYGFIMGSYSPVALSVYESSNCLRHSDSSERFFRGWVIAPTPVPAVGTTGYGVFESALLTGAASSHMGACSPKYRRALTTWTVAPFAYKSGRDFVSIVSSHFAQVAGDEKSPGESRQMEQTYWTREFGLTRWEKWAREDWINPRSHQGALELAQALYARGRCSQPFDRNLNFNSEMQISSSATGAGKIYARTIRNPISGEQHVWVMTLCEDYTNVMPNSNTSPSPQNLPDLADEAYWR
;
A
#
# COMPACT_ATOMS: atom_id res chain seq x y z
N MET A 1 59.35 -50.97 45.21
CA MET A 1 60.07 -51.21 43.94
C MET A 1 59.23 -52.14 43.07
N SER A 2 59.07 -51.76 41.80
CA SER A 2 58.82 -52.58 40.60
C SER A 2 57.72 -53.66 40.60
N ILE A 3 56.63 -53.45 39.84
CA ILE A 3 56.40 -53.85 38.41
C ILE A 3 55.91 -55.30 38.28
N GLY A 4 54.74 -55.49 37.66
CA GLY A 4 54.28 -56.82 37.22
C GLY A 4 52.91 -56.84 36.52
N LYS A 5 52.91 -56.53 35.22
CA LYS A 5 51.80 -56.49 34.25
C LYS A 5 50.86 -57.72 34.22
N ALA A 6 49.58 -57.49 33.92
CA ALA A 6 48.89 -58.01 32.72
C ALA A 6 47.43 -57.49 32.62
N ILE A 7 47.21 -56.47 31.79
CA ILE A 7 45.89 -55.98 31.39
C ILE A 7 45.49 -56.71 30.11
N ARG A 8 44.35 -57.40 30.12
CA ARG A 8 43.71 -57.95 28.92
C ARG A 8 42.82 -56.90 28.26
N LEU A 9 43.01 -56.76 26.95
CA LEU A 9 42.21 -55.98 26.02
C LEU A 9 40.71 -56.33 26.11
N LEU A 10 39.88 -55.30 26.08
CA LEU A 10 38.52 -55.39 25.56
C LEU A 10 38.34 -54.28 24.51
N ILE A 11 38.24 -54.72 23.26
CA ILE A 11 37.88 -53.91 22.10
C ILE A 11 36.39 -53.61 22.22
N SER A 12 36.00 -52.34 22.23
CA SER A 12 34.62 -51.92 22.03
C SER A 12 34.56 -50.91 20.89
N ALA A 13 33.73 -51.26 19.91
CA ALA A 13 33.56 -50.59 18.64
C ALA A 13 32.99 -49.17 18.83
N ILE A 14 33.63 -48.20 18.18
CA ILE A 14 33.10 -46.84 18.02
C ILE A 14 32.11 -46.90 16.85
N ALA A 15 30.81 -46.82 17.17
CA ALA A 15 29.77 -46.59 16.18
C ALA A 15 29.85 -45.12 15.72
N LEU A 16 30.27 -44.89 14.46
CA LEU A 16 30.12 -43.60 13.78
C LEU A 16 28.62 -43.32 13.57
N THR A 17 28.02 -42.51 14.42
CA THR A 17 26.77 -41.82 14.11
C THR A 17 27.08 -40.65 13.19
N VAL A 18 26.93 -40.85 11.88
CA VAL A 18 26.86 -39.77 10.89
C VAL A 18 25.55 -39.04 11.14
N GLY A 19 25.62 -37.91 11.85
CA GLY A 19 24.49 -37.02 12.04
C GLY A 19 24.02 -36.45 10.71
N LEU A 20 22.84 -36.88 10.27
CA LEU A 20 22.05 -36.20 9.25
C LEU A 20 21.72 -34.80 9.77
N LEU A 21 22.53 -33.81 9.38
CA LEU A 21 22.14 -32.41 9.48
C LEU A 21 20.86 -32.24 8.65
N PRO A 22 19.74 -31.79 9.22
CA PRO A 22 18.62 -31.37 8.40
C PRO A 22 19.14 -30.23 7.54
N SER A 23 19.19 -30.47 6.23
CA SER A 23 19.36 -29.41 5.26
C SER A 23 18.22 -28.44 5.49
N LEU A 24 18.49 -27.36 6.23
CA LEU A 24 17.71 -26.15 6.16
C LEU A 24 17.68 -25.81 4.68
N HIS A 25 16.55 -26.11 4.04
CA HIS A 25 16.25 -25.56 2.74
C HIS A 25 16.22 -24.05 2.95
N ALA A 26 17.35 -23.40 2.71
CA ALA A 26 17.37 -22.01 2.30
C ALA A 26 16.55 -21.98 1.01
N GLN A 27 15.23 -21.86 1.13
CA GLN A 27 14.40 -21.42 0.02
C GLN A 27 15.04 -20.11 -0.42
N ALA A 28 15.63 -20.10 -1.61
CA ALA A 28 15.94 -18.87 -2.30
C ALA A 28 14.67 -18.02 -2.20
N GLN A 29 14.69 -16.96 -1.38
CA GLN A 29 13.53 -16.12 -1.14
C GLN A 29 13.18 -15.46 -2.47
N GLY A 30 12.21 -16.06 -3.16
CA GLY A 30 11.82 -15.69 -4.51
C GLY A 30 11.27 -14.27 -4.52
N ARG A 31 11.90 -13.37 -5.28
CA ARG A 31 11.33 -12.04 -5.56
C ARG A 31 10.07 -12.23 -6.40
N LEU A 32 9.03 -11.44 -6.14
CA LEU A 32 7.78 -11.54 -6.89
C LEU A 32 7.82 -10.81 -8.24
N GLY A 33 8.84 -9.99 -8.49
CA GLY A 33 9.01 -9.24 -9.73
C GLY A 33 9.26 -7.76 -9.47
N ASP A 34 9.07 -6.94 -10.49
CA ASP A 34 9.20 -5.49 -10.39
C ASP A 34 8.01 -4.89 -9.61
N ILE A 35 8.24 -3.83 -8.83
CA ILE A 35 7.15 -3.12 -8.15
C ILE A 35 6.20 -2.42 -9.13
N TYR A 36 6.66 -2.13 -10.34
CA TYR A 36 5.81 -1.59 -11.41
C TYR A 36 4.55 -2.42 -11.63
N ASP A 37 4.67 -3.76 -11.63
CA ASP A 37 3.56 -4.69 -11.81
C ASP A 37 2.50 -4.53 -10.72
N PHE A 38 2.87 -4.05 -9.54
CA PHE A 38 1.95 -3.82 -8.42
C PHE A 38 1.40 -2.39 -8.38
N MET A 39 1.84 -1.51 -9.29
CA MET A 39 1.43 -0.10 -9.35
C MET A 39 0.46 0.15 -10.50
N VAL A 40 0.54 -0.64 -11.57
CA VAL A 40 -0.30 -0.54 -12.77
C VAL A 40 -1.40 -1.59 -12.75
N MET A 41 -2.57 -1.24 -13.29
CA MET A 41 -3.67 -2.18 -13.51
C MET A 41 -3.33 -3.14 -14.64
N ASP A 42 -3.63 -4.41 -14.45
CA ASP A 42 -3.37 -5.50 -15.38
C ASP A 42 -4.66 -5.86 -16.18
N VAL A 43 -4.50 -6.33 -17.41
CA VAL A 43 -5.61 -6.69 -18.29
C VAL A 43 -5.41 -8.07 -18.89
N CYS A 44 -6.49 -8.84 -18.96
CA CYS A 44 -6.49 -10.09 -19.71
C CYS A 44 -6.40 -9.80 -21.21
N VAL A 45 -5.64 -10.61 -21.94
CA VAL A 45 -5.46 -10.47 -23.38
C VAL A 45 -5.76 -11.77 -24.10
N LYS A 46 -6.27 -11.63 -25.33
CA LYS A 46 -6.44 -12.74 -26.28
C LYS A 46 -5.09 -13.05 -26.94
N PRO A 47 -4.93 -14.24 -27.55
CA PRO A 47 -3.86 -14.47 -28.51
C PRO A 47 -3.86 -13.37 -29.58
N GLY A 48 -2.74 -12.65 -29.70
CA GLY A 48 -2.64 -11.44 -30.54
C GLY A 48 -2.66 -10.11 -29.80
N GLY A 49 -2.81 -10.12 -28.46
CA GLY A 49 -2.56 -8.94 -27.60
C GLY A 49 -3.75 -8.00 -27.37
N ALA A 50 -4.89 -8.25 -28.02
CA ALA A 50 -6.12 -7.48 -27.79
C ALA A 50 -6.71 -7.78 -26.40
N THR A 51 -7.24 -6.77 -25.70
CA THR A 51 -7.84 -6.95 -24.38
C THR A 51 -9.10 -7.80 -24.42
N LEU A 52 -9.30 -8.58 -23.35
CA LEU A 52 -10.47 -9.45 -23.16
C LEU A 52 -11.41 -8.81 -22.14
N ALA A 53 -12.48 -8.17 -22.61
CA ALA A 53 -13.39 -7.42 -21.74
C ALA A 53 -14.27 -8.28 -20.81
N SER A 54 -14.39 -9.58 -21.09
CA SER A 54 -15.21 -10.51 -20.31
C SER A 54 -14.47 -11.13 -19.12
N ALA A 55 -13.18 -10.83 -18.94
CA ALA A 55 -12.36 -11.42 -17.89
C ALA A 55 -11.45 -10.37 -17.27
N ILE A 56 -11.12 -10.58 -16.00
CA ILE A 56 -10.10 -9.80 -15.29
C ILE A 56 -9.00 -10.71 -14.73
N PRO A 57 -7.80 -10.17 -14.45
CA PRO A 57 -6.72 -10.95 -13.89
C PRO A 57 -7.15 -11.73 -12.64
N GLY A 58 -6.81 -13.03 -12.63
CA GLY A 58 -7.26 -13.99 -11.62
C GLY A 58 -8.54 -14.77 -11.98
N ASP A 59 -9.28 -14.39 -13.03
CA ASP A 59 -10.40 -15.19 -13.53
C ASP A 59 -9.91 -16.42 -14.29
N ARG A 60 -10.72 -17.50 -14.28
CA ARG A 60 -10.43 -18.75 -15.01
C ARG A 60 -10.17 -18.53 -16.50
N ASP A 61 -10.89 -17.58 -17.10
CA ASP A 61 -10.81 -17.29 -18.54
C ASP A 61 -9.65 -16.34 -18.89
N CYS A 62 -8.90 -15.86 -17.90
CA CYS A 62 -7.74 -14.99 -18.07
C CYS A 62 -6.44 -15.80 -18.24
N GLY A 63 -6.31 -16.52 -19.36
CA GLY A 63 -5.14 -17.37 -19.61
C GLY A 63 -3.83 -16.60 -19.92
N GLN A 64 -3.95 -15.36 -20.40
CA GLN A 64 -2.83 -14.44 -20.64
C GLN A 64 -3.22 -13.05 -20.17
N HIS A 65 -2.28 -12.33 -19.58
CA HIS A 65 -2.48 -10.99 -19.05
C HIS A 65 -1.19 -10.16 -19.12
N ARG A 66 -1.32 -8.84 -19.02
CA ARG A 66 -0.22 -7.88 -18.99
C ARG A 66 -0.67 -6.55 -18.38
N ASN A 67 0.29 -5.79 -17.84
CA ASN A 67 0.06 -4.40 -17.44
C ASN A 67 -0.59 -3.59 -18.59
N THR A 68 -1.52 -2.72 -18.22
CA THR A 68 -2.13 -1.75 -19.15
C THR A 68 -1.04 -0.82 -19.68
N GLU A 69 -1.04 -0.58 -20.99
CA GLU A 69 -0.05 0.26 -21.66
C GLU A 69 -0.38 1.77 -21.55
N PRO A 70 0.59 2.67 -21.70
CA PRO A 70 0.31 4.10 -21.75
C PRO A 70 -0.68 4.46 -22.84
N GLY A 71 -1.78 5.13 -22.47
CA GLY A 71 -2.85 5.52 -23.39
C GLY A 71 -3.88 4.43 -23.69
N GLU A 72 -3.67 3.20 -23.22
CA GLU A 72 -4.65 2.13 -23.31
C GLU A 72 -5.81 2.34 -22.32
N MET A 73 -7.02 2.05 -22.76
CA MET A 73 -8.20 2.01 -21.91
C MET A 73 -8.41 0.58 -21.38
N PRO A 74 -8.36 0.33 -20.06
CA PRO A 74 -8.66 -0.99 -19.53
C PRO A 74 -10.14 -1.32 -19.76
N PRO A 75 -10.53 -2.58 -20.00
CA PRO A 75 -11.92 -2.94 -20.27
C PRO A 75 -12.81 -2.90 -19.01
N TYR A 76 -12.22 -2.63 -17.85
CA TYR A 76 -12.92 -2.49 -16.58
C TYR A 76 -12.38 -1.28 -15.80
N ILE A 77 -13.16 -0.83 -14.83
CA ILE A 77 -12.77 0.19 -13.86
C ILE A 77 -12.92 -0.39 -12.46
N LEU A 78 -12.15 0.13 -11.52
CA LEU A 78 -12.26 -0.23 -10.11
C LEU A 78 -13.21 0.73 -9.40
N GLY A 79 -13.88 0.28 -8.36
CA GLY A 79 -14.80 1.09 -7.59
C GLY A 79 -14.77 0.73 -6.11
N ASN A 80 -15.18 1.69 -5.27
CA ASN A 80 -15.46 1.35 -3.88
C ASN A 80 -16.81 0.63 -3.73
N PHE A 81 -17.04 0.01 -2.58
CA PHE A 81 -18.32 -0.61 -2.27
C PHE A 81 -19.35 0.42 -1.76
N PRO A 82 -20.64 0.26 -2.09
CA PRO A 82 -21.70 1.12 -1.57
C PRO A 82 -21.86 0.96 -0.05
N SER A 83 -22.29 2.04 0.62
CA SER A 83 -22.81 1.93 1.99
C SER A 83 -24.18 1.22 1.96
N PRO A 84 -24.53 0.41 2.98
CA PRO A 84 -25.89 -0.11 3.15
C PRO A 84 -26.94 1.00 3.06
N GLY A 85 -27.96 0.79 2.24
CA GLY A 85 -29.04 1.76 2.02
C GLY A 85 -28.68 2.97 1.16
N SER A 86 -27.48 3.02 0.55
CA SER A 86 -27.12 4.07 -0.39
C SER A 86 -27.77 3.88 -1.76
N ASP A 87 -28.21 4.99 -2.38
CA ASP A 87 -28.69 5.01 -3.77
C ASP A 87 -27.57 4.73 -4.79
N CYS A 88 -26.31 4.97 -4.41
CA CYS A 88 -25.12 4.69 -5.21
C CYS A 88 -24.77 3.21 -5.21
N ARG A 89 -25.54 2.36 -5.90
CA ARG A 89 -25.38 0.88 -5.88
C ARG A 89 -23.99 0.38 -6.27
N GLN A 90 -23.27 1.15 -7.06
CA GLN A 90 -21.93 0.83 -7.57
C GLN A 90 -20.78 1.44 -6.75
N GLY A 91 -21.10 2.17 -5.68
CA GLY A 91 -20.14 3.00 -4.97
C GLY A 91 -20.07 4.42 -5.53
N THR A 92 -19.27 5.26 -4.87
CA THR A 92 -19.15 6.69 -5.12
C THR A 92 -17.82 7.10 -5.76
N ILE A 93 -16.85 6.18 -5.79
CA ILE A 93 -15.49 6.42 -6.28
C ILE A 93 -15.19 5.41 -7.37
N ALA A 94 -14.81 5.90 -8.55
CA ALA A 94 -14.15 5.11 -9.58
C ALA A 94 -12.63 5.30 -9.49
N LYS A 95 -11.88 4.24 -9.77
CA LYS A 95 -10.43 4.20 -9.65
C LYS A 95 -9.79 3.54 -10.87
N LEU A 96 -8.70 4.13 -11.30
CA LEU A 96 -7.82 3.63 -12.36
C LEU A 96 -6.38 3.80 -11.91
N ASN A 97 -5.53 2.81 -12.18
CA ASN A 97 -4.09 2.84 -11.91
C ASN A 97 -3.37 2.63 -13.25
N LEU A 98 -3.07 3.71 -13.97
CA LEU A 98 -2.59 3.63 -15.35
C LEU A 98 -1.24 4.33 -15.51
N PRO A 99 -0.35 3.81 -16.37
CA PRO A 99 0.81 4.56 -16.79
C PRO A 99 0.36 5.68 -17.74
N VAL A 100 0.88 6.87 -17.51
CA VAL A 100 0.56 8.07 -18.28
C VAL A 100 1.85 8.72 -18.73
N THR A 101 1.98 8.91 -20.04
CA THR A 101 3.13 9.58 -20.65
C THR A 101 2.78 11.00 -21.03
N ARG A 102 3.54 11.97 -20.53
CA ARG A 102 3.50 13.37 -20.97
C ARG A 102 4.91 13.95 -20.89
N LEU A 103 5.27 14.79 -21.86
CA LEU A 103 6.63 15.33 -22.02
C LEU A 103 7.72 14.23 -22.02
N SER A 104 7.45 13.09 -22.68
CA SER A 104 8.32 11.90 -22.71
C SER A 104 8.58 11.22 -21.35
N THR A 105 7.96 11.72 -20.28
CA THR A 105 8.03 11.15 -18.95
C THR A 105 6.78 10.31 -18.70
N THR A 106 6.98 9.04 -18.38
CA THR A 106 5.90 8.17 -17.89
C THR A 106 5.81 8.29 -16.37
N ARG A 107 4.59 8.30 -15.83
CA ARG A 107 4.30 8.16 -14.39
C ARG A 107 3.11 7.24 -14.21
N ILE A 108 2.92 6.65 -13.03
CA ILE A 108 1.69 5.93 -12.72
C ILE A 108 0.71 6.91 -12.07
N VAL A 109 -0.49 7.00 -12.63
CA VAL A 109 -1.58 7.86 -12.13
C VAL A 109 -2.67 6.97 -11.54
N SER A 110 -2.86 7.08 -10.23
CA SER A 110 -3.93 6.41 -9.49
C SER A 110 -5.08 7.36 -9.24
N SER A 111 -6.05 7.38 -10.14
CA SER A 111 -7.19 8.31 -10.07
C SER A 111 -8.22 7.92 -9.00
N SER A 112 -8.95 8.89 -8.47
CA SER A 112 -10.08 8.72 -7.56
C SER A 112 -11.19 9.67 -7.99
N LEU A 113 -12.08 9.18 -8.85
CA LEU A 113 -13.05 9.99 -9.56
C LEU A 113 -14.42 9.83 -8.90
N LYS A 114 -14.93 10.90 -8.30
CA LYS A 114 -16.20 10.89 -7.58
C LYS A 114 -17.40 11.02 -8.52
N GLY A 115 -18.54 10.48 -8.09
CA GLY A 115 -19.86 10.92 -8.58
C GLY A 115 -20.32 10.36 -9.93
N ARG A 116 -19.69 9.29 -10.45
CA ARG A 116 -19.90 8.86 -11.84
C ARG A 116 -20.79 7.64 -12.06
N SER A 117 -21.36 7.04 -11.02
CA SER A 117 -22.46 6.09 -11.26
C SER A 117 -23.70 6.90 -11.63
N ALA A 118 -24.34 6.59 -12.76
CA ALA A 118 -25.57 7.26 -13.20
C ALA A 118 -26.70 7.22 -12.15
N ASP A 119 -26.59 6.28 -11.21
CA ASP A 119 -27.53 6.07 -10.11
C ASP A 119 -27.22 6.94 -8.86
N CYS A 120 -26.06 7.60 -8.83
CA CYS A 120 -25.67 8.46 -7.71
C CYS A 120 -26.38 9.82 -7.76
N ARG A 121 -27.41 10.00 -6.95
CA ARG A 121 -28.02 11.31 -6.68
C ARG A 121 -27.50 11.84 -5.35
N GLY A 122 -26.85 13.01 -5.36
CA GLY A 122 -26.39 13.66 -4.12
C GLY A 122 -25.24 14.65 -4.32
N PRO A 123 -24.87 15.41 -3.27
CA PRO A 123 -23.80 16.42 -3.32
C PRO A 123 -22.42 15.83 -3.69
N ASP A 124 -22.19 14.53 -3.47
CA ASP A 124 -20.99 13.81 -3.87
C ASP A 124 -20.90 13.55 -5.39
N ALA A 125 -21.98 13.76 -6.16
CA ALA A 125 -22.01 13.61 -7.61
C ALA A 125 -21.17 14.68 -8.35
N ASN A 126 -20.98 15.85 -7.72
CA ASN A 126 -20.35 17.02 -8.35
C ASN A 126 -18.91 17.29 -7.86
N ALA A 127 -18.35 16.43 -7.02
CA ALA A 127 -17.01 16.64 -6.48
C ALA A 127 -15.93 16.36 -7.53
N SER A 128 -14.95 17.25 -7.64
CA SER A 128 -13.76 17.03 -8.47
C SER A 128 -13.07 15.74 -8.04
N GLY A 129 -12.66 14.93 -9.02
CA GLY A 129 -11.82 13.77 -8.78
C GLY A 129 -10.44 14.16 -8.25
N GLY A 130 -9.69 13.15 -7.83
CA GLY A 130 -8.31 13.26 -7.40
C GLY A 130 -7.42 12.22 -8.09
N ALA A 131 -6.13 12.24 -7.76
CA ALA A 131 -5.15 11.27 -8.26
C ALA A 131 -3.96 11.17 -7.31
N SER A 132 -3.34 10.01 -7.20
CA SER A 132 -2.00 9.90 -6.64
C SER A 132 -0.99 9.64 -7.76
N ILE A 133 0.12 10.35 -7.74
CA ILE A 133 1.19 10.23 -8.73
C ILE A 133 2.31 9.42 -8.15
N GLN A 134 2.73 8.41 -8.89
CA GLN A 134 3.60 7.38 -8.37
C GLN A 134 4.72 7.09 -9.37
N TRP A 135 5.83 6.64 -8.82
CA TRP A 135 7.01 6.25 -9.57
C TRP A 135 7.81 5.19 -8.84
N ARG A 136 8.86 4.70 -9.49
CA ARG A 136 9.82 3.78 -8.91
C ARG A 136 11.22 4.12 -9.40
N ASP A 137 12.20 3.83 -8.57
CA ASP A 137 13.60 3.77 -8.99
C ASP A 137 14.12 2.34 -8.83
N ASN A 138 15.45 2.16 -8.74
CA ASN A 138 16.06 0.84 -8.55
C ASN A 138 16.01 0.33 -7.10
N GLY A 139 15.53 1.13 -6.16
CA GLY A 139 15.42 0.78 -4.74
C GLY A 139 13.97 0.64 -4.27
N TYR A 140 13.08 1.54 -4.67
CA TYR A 140 11.72 1.60 -4.12
C TYR A 140 10.67 2.04 -5.15
N GLY A 141 9.43 1.59 -4.96
CA GLY A 141 8.24 2.26 -5.47
C GLY A 141 7.69 3.24 -4.43
N PHE A 142 7.15 4.37 -4.88
CA PHE A 142 6.72 5.46 -4.01
C PHE A 142 5.63 6.35 -4.64
N ILE A 143 4.92 7.08 -3.78
CA ILE A 143 3.98 8.13 -4.14
C ILE A 143 4.71 9.49 -4.04
N MET A 144 4.67 10.26 -5.11
CA MET A 144 5.28 11.60 -5.24
C MET A 144 4.34 12.70 -4.76
N GLY A 145 3.03 12.48 -4.91
CA GLY A 145 1.99 13.38 -4.44
C GLY A 145 0.61 12.76 -4.56
N SER A 146 -0.35 13.38 -3.87
CA SER A 146 -1.74 12.97 -3.87
C SER A 146 -2.66 14.19 -3.93
N TYR A 147 -3.49 14.22 -4.96
CA TYR A 147 -4.61 15.11 -5.17
C TYR A 147 -5.81 14.44 -4.52
N SER A 148 -6.13 14.84 -3.30
CA SER A 148 -7.41 14.49 -2.68
C SER A 148 -8.41 15.60 -3.00
N PRO A 149 -9.71 15.31 -3.14
CA PRO A 149 -10.76 16.34 -3.21
C PRO A 149 -10.77 17.28 -1.98
N VAL A 150 -9.98 16.97 -0.96
CA VAL A 150 -9.84 17.74 0.28
C VAL A 150 -8.57 18.60 0.32
N ALA A 151 -7.51 18.22 -0.40
CA ALA A 151 -6.26 18.96 -0.48
C ALA A 151 -5.34 18.39 -1.58
N LEU A 152 -4.60 19.27 -2.25
CA LEU A 152 -3.43 18.90 -3.03
C LEU A 152 -2.25 18.74 -2.07
N SER A 153 -1.67 17.54 -2.03
CA SER A 153 -0.56 17.18 -1.15
C SER A 153 0.63 16.71 -1.97
N VAL A 154 1.79 17.28 -1.70
CA VAL A 154 3.05 16.96 -2.36
C VAL A 154 4.03 16.42 -1.32
N TYR A 155 4.73 15.35 -1.65
CA TYR A 155 5.70 14.71 -0.75
C TYR A 155 7.12 15.04 -1.23
N GLU A 156 7.62 16.21 -0.84
CA GLU A 156 8.99 16.61 -1.14
C GLU A 156 9.98 15.81 -0.29
N SER A 157 11.02 15.28 -0.91
CA SER A 157 12.12 14.59 -0.24
C SER A 157 13.36 15.46 -0.20
N SER A 158 14.38 15.00 0.54
CA SER A 158 15.70 15.65 0.55
C SER A 158 16.40 15.68 -0.82
N ASN A 159 15.89 14.98 -1.85
CA ASN A 159 16.37 15.12 -3.22
C ASN A 159 16.18 16.53 -3.78
N CYS A 160 15.26 17.34 -3.22
CA CYS A 160 15.10 18.73 -3.64
C CYS A 160 16.42 19.51 -3.63
N LEU A 161 17.32 19.23 -2.67
CA LEU A 161 18.61 19.92 -2.54
C LEU A 161 19.51 19.78 -3.78
N ARG A 162 19.27 18.78 -4.62
CA ARG A 162 20.01 18.53 -5.88
C ARG A 162 19.14 18.68 -7.13
N HIS A 163 17.82 18.69 -6.97
CA HIS A 163 16.84 18.57 -8.05
C HIS A 163 15.67 19.54 -7.85
N SER A 164 15.97 20.77 -7.46
CA SER A 164 14.96 21.77 -7.09
C SER A 164 14.00 22.12 -8.22
N ASP A 165 14.42 21.96 -9.47
CA ASP A 165 13.67 22.32 -10.67
C ASP A 165 13.11 21.12 -11.45
N SER A 166 13.29 19.88 -10.96
CA SER A 166 12.74 18.67 -11.56
C SER A 166 11.84 17.86 -10.61
N SER A 167 11.07 16.93 -11.16
CA SER A 167 10.19 16.05 -10.39
C SER A 167 10.94 15.10 -9.44
N GLU A 168 12.25 14.91 -9.62
CA GLU A 168 13.07 14.04 -8.78
C GLU A 168 13.12 14.51 -7.32
N ARG A 169 12.83 15.79 -7.05
CA ARG A 169 12.66 16.29 -5.68
C ARG A 169 11.58 15.55 -4.89
N PHE A 170 10.59 14.96 -5.57
CA PHE A 170 9.50 14.22 -4.94
C PHE A 170 9.76 12.71 -4.84
N PHE A 171 10.94 12.24 -5.30
CA PHE A 171 11.25 10.82 -5.28
C PHE A 171 11.39 10.31 -3.85
N ARG A 172 10.81 9.14 -3.57
CA ARG A 172 10.79 8.51 -2.23
C ARG A 172 10.15 9.37 -1.13
N GLY A 173 9.31 10.35 -1.47
CA GLY A 173 8.59 11.17 -0.49
C GLY A 173 7.63 10.35 0.39
N TRP A 174 6.91 9.41 -0.23
CA TRP A 174 6.15 8.37 0.47
C TRP A 174 6.46 7.01 -0.16
N VAL A 175 7.32 6.22 0.50
CA VAL A 175 7.69 4.88 0.03
C VAL A 175 6.57 3.87 0.23
N ILE A 176 6.39 2.98 -0.76
CA ILE A 176 5.43 1.87 -0.71
C ILE A 176 6.16 0.62 -0.23
N ALA A 177 7.11 0.13 -1.02
CA ALA A 177 7.91 -1.07 -0.77
C ALA A 177 9.17 -1.08 -1.64
N PRO A 178 10.12 -1.99 -1.39
CA PRO A 178 11.31 -2.16 -2.21
C PRO A 178 10.99 -2.61 -3.63
N THR A 179 11.91 -2.31 -4.54
CA THR A 179 11.99 -2.95 -5.86
C THR A 179 13.32 -3.73 -5.97
N PRO A 180 13.30 -5.00 -6.38
CA PRO A 180 12.13 -5.83 -6.68
C PRO A 180 11.28 -6.15 -5.43
N VAL A 181 10.02 -6.54 -5.65
CA VAL A 181 9.07 -6.86 -4.58
C VAL A 181 9.51 -8.14 -3.84
N PRO A 182 9.60 -8.11 -2.50
CA PRO A 182 9.99 -9.28 -1.71
C PRO A 182 9.02 -10.47 -1.84
N ALA A 183 9.48 -11.65 -1.43
CA ALA A 183 8.68 -12.88 -1.39
C ALA A 183 7.46 -12.75 -0.46
N VAL A 184 6.40 -13.52 -0.75
CA VAL A 184 5.27 -13.71 0.17
C VAL A 184 5.77 -14.15 1.55
N GLY A 185 5.21 -13.56 2.60
CA GLY A 185 5.60 -13.76 4.00
C GLY A 185 6.71 -12.82 4.47
N THR A 186 7.31 -12.02 3.59
CA THR A 186 8.36 -11.07 3.96
C THR A 186 7.75 -9.81 4.59
N THR A 187 8.38 -9.32 5.66
CA THR A 187 8.14 -8.01 6.26
C THR A 187 9.39 -7.13 6.11
N GLY A 188 9.22 -5.83 6.15
CA GLY A 188 10.33 -4.87 6.17
C GLY A 188 9.89 -3.48 6.59
N TYR A 189 10.86 -2.62 6.85
CA TYR A 189 10.61 -1.23 7.20
C TYR A 189 11.76 -0.34 6.70
N GLY A 190 11.49 0.96 6.62
CA GLY A 190 12.46 1.98 6.27
C GLY A 190 12.04 3.35 6.78
N VAL A 191 13.02 4.21 7.04
CA VAL A 191 12.82 5.60 7.45
C VAL A 191 13.19 6.51 6.29
N PHE A 192 12.28 7.38 5.91
CA PHE A 192 12.43 8.27 4.76
C PHE A 192 12.16 9.71 5.18
N GLU A 193 12.95 10.64 4.67
CA GLU A 193 12.81 12.06 4.97
C GLU A 193 11.90 12.71 3.93
N SER A 194 10.81 13.30 4.40
CA SER A 194 9.91 14.07 3.54
C SER A 194 9.25 15.25 4.24
N ALA A 195 8.84 16.23 3.45
CA ALA A 195 8.01 17.35 3.82
C ALA A 195 6.66 17.22 3.10
N LEU A 196 5.58 17.23 3.89
CA LEU A 196 4.22 17.32 3.36
C LEU A 196 3.92 18.79 3.05
N LEU A 197 3.83 19.12 1.77
CA LEU A 197 3.49 20.46 1.30
C LEU A 197 2.07 20.47 0.74
N THR A 198 1.31 21.52 1.03
CA THR A 198 -0.03 21.72 0.48
C THR A 198 0.00 22.61 -0.75
N GLY A 199 -0.82 22.30 -1.76
CA GLY A 199 -0.90 23.06 -3.01
C GLY A 199 -0.39 22.29 -4.22
N ALA A 200 -0.34 22.95 -5.36
CA ALA A 200 0.11 22.35 -6.61
C ALA A 200 1.64 22.13 -6.61
N ALA A 201 2.12 21.07 -7.25
CA ALA A 201 3.55 20.74 -7.29
C ALA A 201 4.40 21.86 -7.95
N SER A 202 3.89 22.46 -9.03
CA SER A 202 4.48 23.64 -9.69
C SER A 202 4.72 24.83 -8.75
N SER A 203 3.86 25.02 -7.76
CA SER A 203 3.97 26.12 -6.78
C SER A 203 5.12 25.92 -5.78
N HIS A 204 5.68 24.71 -5.73
CA HIS A 204 6.79 24.37 -4.84
C HIS A 204 8.12 24.27 -5.59
N MET A 205 8.18 24.50 -6.91
CA MET A 205 9.42 24.40 -7.68
C MET A 205 10.46 25.45 -7.27
N GLY A 206 11.77 25.12 -7.37
CA GLY A 206 12.88 26.01 -7.03
C GLY A 206 13.32 25.97 -5.56
N ALA A 207 12.57 26.58 -4.64
CA ALA A 207 12.95 26.57 -3.22
C ALA A 207 12.61 25.23 -2.56
N CYS A 208 13.50 24.71 -1.70
CA CYS A 208 13.27 23.49 -0.93
C CYS A 208 12.72 23.79 0.46
N SER A 209 11.99 22.85 1.04
CA SER A 209 11.56 22.94 2.44
C SER A 209 12.78 23.11 3.35
N PRO A 210 12.74 24.03 4.33
CA PRO A 210 13.80 24.19 5.30
C PRO A 210 13.86 23.03 6.31
N LYS A 211 12.81 22.19 6.36
CA LYS A 211 12.72 21.07 7.30
C LYS A 211 12.05 19.87 6.67
N TYR A 212 12.75 18.73 6.75
CA TYR A 212 12.19 17.42 6.46
C TYR A 212 11.86 16.70 7.76
N ARG A 213 10.77 15.92 7.73
CA ARG A 213 10.39 15.03 8.83
C ARG A 213 10.74 13.62 8.45
N ARG A 214 11.09 12.82 9.45
CA ARG A 214 11.45 11.42 9.29
C ARG A 214 10.18 10.60 9.45
N ALA A 215 9.76 9.94 8.38
CA ALA A 215 8.57 9.12 8.32
C ALA A 215 8.97 7.64 8.34
N LEU A 216 8.24 6.83 9.10
CA LEU A 216 8.39 5.38 9.11
C LEU A 216 7.47 4.77 8.06
N THR A 217 8.03 3.95 7.18
CA THR A 217 7.26 3.09 6.29
C THR A 217 7.52 1.64 6.66
N THR A 218 6.46 0.85 6.76
CA THR A 218 6.52 -0.60 6.95
C THR A 218 5.81 -1.28 5.79
N TRP A 219 6.26 -2.47 5.38
CA TRP A 219 5.60 -3.25 4.35
C TRP A 219 5.60 -4.73 4.70
N THR A 220 4.55 -5.42 4.28
CA THR A 220 4.50 -6.88 4.26
C THR A 220 3.91 -7.36 2.94
N VAL A 221 4.36 -8.51 2.46
CA VAL A 221 3.81 -9.14 1.25
C VAL A 221 3.06 -10.38 1.68
N ALA A 222 1.75 -10.42 1.50
CA ALA A 222 0.92 -11.53 1.96
C ALA A 222 -0.37 -11.69 1.14
N PRO A 223 -0.96 -12.89 1.09
CA PRO A 223 -2.32 -13.05 0.58
C PRO A 223 -3.31 -12.26 1.43
N PHE A 224 -4.27 -11.60 0.78
CA PHE A 224 -5.32 -10.82 1.42
C PHE A 224 -6.66 -11.05 0.74
N ALA A 225 -7.70 -11.26 1.57
CA ALA A 225 -9.06 -11.45 1.14
C ALA A 225 -9.82 -10.12 1.08
N TYR A 226 -10.24 -9.73 -0.12
CA TYR A 226 -10.93 -8.48 -0.37
C TYR A 226 -12.45 -8.62 -0.29
N LYS A 227 -13.16 -7.49 -0.21
CA LYS A 227 -14.62 -7.47 -0.06
C LYS A 227 -15.36 -8.04 -1.28
N SER A 228 -14.70 -8.02 -2.45
CA SER A 228 -15.19 -8.68 -3.68
C SER A 228 -15.23 -10.21 -3.59
N GLY A 229 -14.64 -10.82 -2.54
CA GLY A 229 -14.46 -12.27 -2.44
C GLY A 229 -13.22 -12.78 -3.18
N ARG A 230 -12.38 -11.87 -3.71
CA ARG A 230 -11.12 -12.20 -4.36
C ARG A 230 -9.98 -12.23 -3.34
N ASP A 231 -9.08 -13.19 -3.52
CA ASP A 231 -7.84 -13.30 -2.77
C ASP A 231 -6.66 -12.95 -3.67
N PHE A 232 -5.88 -11.94 -3.30
CA PHE A 232 -4.68 -11.56 -4.05
C PHE A 232 -3.45 -11.53 -3.15
N VAL A 233 -2.29 -11.73 -3.76
CA VAL A 233 -1.02 -11.41 -3.09
C VAL A 233 -0.86 -9.90 -3.10
N SER A 234 -0.79 -9.32 -1.91
CA SER A 234 -0.78 -7.88 -1.73
C SER A 234 0.49 -7.40 -1.03
N ILE A 235 1.05 -6.30 -1.52
CA ILE A 235 1.94 -5.46 -0.72
C ILE A 235 1.05 -4.63 0.19
N VAL A 236 1.16 -4.84 1.49
CA VAL A 236 0.48 -4.05 2.51
C VAL A 236 1.48 -3.08 3.10
N SER A 237 1.40 -1.82 2.71
CA SER A 237 2.34 -0.76 3.09
C SER A 237 1.69 0.24 4.05
N SER A 238 2.30 0.46 5.21
CA SER A 238 1.85 1.45 6.20
C SER A 238 2.84 2.59 6.34
N HIS A 239 2.34 3.82 6.30
CA HIS A 239 3.13 5.03 6.43
C HIS A 239 2.71 5.81 7.68
N PHE A 240 3.69 6.08 8.53
CA PHE A 240 3.58 6.94 9.70
C PHE A 240 4.31 8.24 9.42
N ALA A 241 3.65 9.36 9.65
CA ALA A 241 4.23 10.69 9.38
C ALA A 241 5.44 11.02 10.28
N GLN A 242 5.70 10.20 11.30
CA GLN A 242 6.80 10.31 12.26
C GLN A 242 7.33 8.93 12.60
N VAL A 243 8.59 8.89 13.04
CA VAL A 243 9.27 7.73 13.62
C VAL A 243 9.81 8.13 15.00
N ALA A 244 9.91 7.17 15.92
CA ALA A 244 10.60 7.34 17.19
C ALA A 244 12.09 7.72 16.98
N GLY A 245 12.72 8.28 18.02
CA GLY A 245 14.12 8.70 17.96
C GLY A 245 15.11 7.56 17.67
N ASP A 246 14.72 6.31 17.97
CA ASP A 246 15.47 5.08 17.66
C ASP A 246 15.27 4.57 16.23
N GLU A 247 14.37 5.18 15.46
CA GLU A 247 14.05 4.85 14.07
C GLU A 247 13.38 3.49 13.83
N LYS A 248 12.90 2.82 14.88
CA LYS A 248 12.43 1.44 14.79
C LYS A 248 10.95 1.28 15.04
N SER A 249 10.29 2.29 15.59
CA SER A 249 8.86 2.28 15.90
C SER A 249 8.17 3.61 15.54
N PRO A 250 6.83 3.67 15.48
CA PRO A 250 6.12 4.92 15.15
C PRO A 250 6.29 6.07 16.16
N GLY A 251 6.71 5.79 17.40
CA GLY A 251 6.79 6.76 18.49
C GLY A 251 5.50 7.55 18.68
N GLU A 252 5.61 8.88 18.72
CA GLU A 252 4.48 9.80 18.93
C GLU A 252 3.53 9.96 17.74
N SER A 253 3.70 9.19 16.66
CA SER A 253 2.75 9.23 15.55
C SER A 253 1.35 8.83 16.03
N ARG A 254 0.36 9.67 15.74
CA ARG A 254 -1.05 9.42 16.08
C ARG A 254 -1.91 9.01 14.88
N GLN A 255 -1.33 9.05 13.69
CA GLN A 255 -2.00 8.74 12.44
C GLN A 255 -1.11 7.88 11.56
N MET A 256 -1.75 7.02 10.80
CA MET A 256 -1.09 6.15 9.86
C MET A 256 -2.03 5.90 8.69
N GLU A 257 -1.49 5.91 7.49
CA GLU A 257 -2.21 5.50 6.31
C GLU A 257 -1.65 4.17 5.80
N GLN A 258 -2.53 3.26 5.40
CA GLN A 258 -2.17 1.94 4.89
C GLN A 258 -2.73 1.74 3.50
N THR A 259 -1.89 1.24 2.61
CA THR A 259 -2.19 1.03 1.20
C THR A 259 -1.92 -0.42 0.84
N TYR A 260 -2.76 -0.96 -0.04
CA TYR A 260 -2.67 -2.33 -0.52
C TYR A 260 -2.47 -2.30 -2.02
N TRP A 261 -1.47 -3.02 -2.48
CA TRP A 261 -1.05 -3.04 -3.89
C TRP A 261 -1.05 -4.47 -4.39
N THR A 262 -1.69 -4.71 -5.51
CA THR A 262 -1.80 -6.04 -6.14
C THR A 262 -1.29 -5.97 -7.56
N ARG A 263 -0.88 -7.12 -8.11
CA ARG A 263 -0.47 -7.21 -9.52
C ARG A 263 -1.63 -6.92 -10.46
N GLU A 264 -2.82 -7.28 -10.02
CA GLU A 264 -4.03 -7.23 -10.81
C GLU A 264 -4.53 -5.79 -10.96
N PHE A 265 -4.55 -5.03 -9.87
CA PHE A 265 -5.30 -3.78 -9.80
C PHE A 265 -4.47 -2.54 -9.48
N GLY A 266 -3.18 -2.66 -9.15
CA GLY A 266 -2.41 -1.53 -8.63
C GLY A 266 -2.84 -1.18 -7.20
N LEU A 267 -3.02 0.12 -6.88
CA LEU A 267 -3.57 0.54 -5.59
C LEU A 267 -5.02 0.07 -5.41
N THR A 268 -5.17 -0.99 -4.63
CA THR A 268 -6.39 -1.81 -4.52
C THR A 268 -7.22 -1.46 -3.28
N ARG A 269 -6.58 -0.99 -2.22
CA ARG A 269 -7.27 -0.54 -1.00
C ARG A 269 -6.45 0.54 -0.31
N TRP A 270 -7.14 1.51 0.30
CA TRP A 270 -6.54 2.53 1.14
C TRP A 270 -7.29 2.61 2.48
N GLU A 271 -6.55 2.81 3.55
CA GLU A 271 -7.07 2.89 4.91
C GLU A 271 -6.42 4.05 5.65
N LYS A 272 -7.20 4.70 6.51
CA LYS A 272 -6.70 5.63 7.51
C LYS A 272 -6.91 5.03 8.89
N TRP A 273 -5.83 5.00 9.66
CA TRP A 273 -5.83 4.58 11.05
C TRP A 273 -5.40 5.71 11.96
N ALA A 274 -5.94 5.68 13.16
CA ALA A 274 -5.63 6.64 14.21
C ALA A 274 -5.39 5.92 15.52
N ARG A 275 -4.46 6.46 16.31
CA ARG A 275 -4.21 6.04 17.69
C ARG A 275 -5.44 6.34 18.55
N GLU A 276 -5.68 5.57 19.60
CA GLU A 276 -6.87 5.66 20.45
C GLU A 276 -7.07 7.05 21.09
N ASP A 277 -5.98 7.79 21.29
CA ASP A 277 -5.94 9.14 21.86
C ASP A 277 -6.00 10.25 20.80
N TRP A 278 -6.14 9.91 19.52
CA TRP A 278 -6.23 10.90 18.45
C TRP A 278 -7.62 11.53 18.39
N ILE A 279 -7.64 12.86 18.24
CA ILE A 279 -8.84 13.66 18.01
C ILE A 279 -8.74 14.29 16.62
N ASN A 280 -9.81 14.17 15.83
CA ASN A 280 -9.86 14.77 14.51
C ASN A 280 -9.83 16.30 14.62
N PRO A 281 -8.85 16.99 14.02
CA PRO A 281 -8.71 18.43 14.18
C PRO A 281 -9.82 19.24 13.51
N ARG A 282 -10.62 18.63 12.61
CA ARG A 282 -11.71 19.30 11.89
C ARG A 282 -13.08 19.01 12.47
N SER A 283 -13.37 17.74 12.79
CA SER A 283 -14.67 17.36 13.35
C SER A 283 -14.69 17.33 14.88
N HIS A 284 -13.52 17.42 15.54
CA HIS A 284 -13.35 17.27 16.98
C HIS A 284 -13.81 15.92 17.56
N GLN A 285 -14.15 14.95 16.70
CA GLN A 285 -14.51 13.59 17.11
C GLN A 285 -13.28 12.75 17.45
N GLY A 286 -13.42 11.86 18.41
CA GLY A 286 -12.38 10.90 18.78
C GLY A 286 -12.23 9.75 17.78
N ALA A 287 -11.05 9.11 17.78
CA ALA A 287 -10.75 7.99 16.89
C ALA A 287 -11.76 6.83 16.98
N LEU A 288 -12.20 6.48 18.20
CA LEU A 288 -13.15 5.38 18.42
C LEU A 288 -14.53 5.65 17.82
N GLU A 289 -15.05 6.87 17.95
CA GLU A 289 -16.34 7.27 17.38
C GLU A 289 -16.31 7.19 15.85
N LEU A 290 -15.23 7.71 15.24
CA LEU A 290 -15.03 7.62 13.80
C LEU A 290 -14.90 6.16 13.31
N ALA A 291 -14.22 5.31 14.08
CA ALA A 291 -14.09 3.89 13.76
C ALA A 291 -15.42 3.13 13.84
N GLN A 292 -16.27 3.43 14.83
CA GLN A 292 -17.62 2.87 14.94
C GLN A 292 -18.49 3.30 13.76
N ALA A 293 -18.42 4.59 13.38
CA ALA A 293 -19.13 5.10 12.22
C ALA A 293 -18.65 4.45 10.92
N LEU A 294 -17.34 4.21 10.77
CA LEU A 294 -16.78 3.47 9.63
C LEU A 294 -17.31 2.04 9.58
N TYR A 295 -17.26 1.32 10.71
CA TYR A 295 -17.70 -0.07 10.77
C TYR A 295 -19.20 -0.19 10.41
N ALA A 296 -20.04 0.70 10.93
CA ALA A 296 -21.47 0.74 10.62
C ALA A 296 -21.76 0.96 9.12
N ARG A 297 -20.86 1.62 8.38
CA ARG A 297 -20.99 1.78 6.92
C ARG A 297 -20.72 0.49 6.16
N GLY A 298 -20.11 -0.54 6.75
CA GLY A 298 -19.95 -1.87 6.13
C GLY A 298 -19.20 -1.92 4.78
N ARG A 299 -18.52 -0.83 4.37
CA ARG A 299 -17.89 -0.70 3.04
C ARG A 299 -16.53 -1.40 2.91
N CYS A 300 -15.94 -1.85 4.02
CA CYS A 300 -14.57 -2.36 4.07
C CYS A 300 -14.54 -3.86 4.34
N SER A 301 -13.61 -4.58 3.71
CA SER A 301 -13.26 -5.95 4.15
C SER A 301 -12.49 -5.89 5.49
N GLN A 302 -12.35 -7.02 6.17
CA GLN A 302 -11.51 -7.10 7.38
C GLN A 302 -10.09 -6.59 7.06
N PRO A 303 -9.45 -5.80 7.96
CA PRO A 303 -8.07 -5.37 7.75
C PRO A 303 -7.12 -6.55 7.77
N PHE A 304 -5.89 -6.32 7.30
CA PHE A 304 -4.82 -7.29 7.50
C PHE A 304 -4.53 -7.43 9.01
N ASP A 305 -4.84 -8.60 9.57
CA ASP A 305 -4.96 -8.85 11.01
C ASP A 305 -3.92 -9.84 11.57
N ARG A 306 -2.87 -10.14 10.80
CA ARG A 306 -1.81 -11.05 11.24
C ARG A 306 -0.91 -10.40 12.29
N ASN A 307 -0.40 -11.23 13.19
CA ASN A 307 0.71 -10.83 14.05
C ASN A 307 1.96 -10.64 13.19
N LEU A 308 2.49 -9.42 13.17
CA LEU A 308 3.66 -9.04 12.39
C LEU A 308 4.78 -8.56 13.29
N ASN A 309 5.99 -8.99 12.99
CA ASN A 309 7.22 -8.43 13.54
C ASN A 309 7.96 -7.75 12.39
N PHE A 310 8.18 -6.44 12.49
CA PHE A 310 9.00 -5.71 11.50
C PHE A 310 10.46 -5.63 11.92
N ASN A 311 10.70 -5.54 13.23
CA ASN A 311 11.99 -5.58 13.88
C ASN A 311 11.81 -5.97 15.37
N SER A 312 12.88 -5.91 16.16
CA SER A 312 12.85 -6.23 17.60
C SER A 312 12.00 -5.27 18.45
N GLU A 313 11.66 -4.09 17.92
CA GLU A 313 11.06 -2.95 18.60
C GLU A 313 9.70 -2.55 18.00
N MET A 314 9.18 -3.31 17.03
CA MET A 314 7.88 -3.04 16.44
C MET A 314 7.15 -4.33 16.09
N GLN A 315 6.07 -4.56 16.84
CA GLN A 315 5.13 -5.64 16.62
C GLN A 315 3.74 -5.07 16.38
N ILE A 316 3.02 -5.67 15.43
CA ILE A 316 1.59 -5.45 15.24
C ILE A 316 0.88 -6.74 15.62
N SER A 317 -0.19 -6.62 16.38
CA SER A 317 -1.08 -7.73 16.71
C SER A 317 -2.53 -7.33 16.52
N SER A 318 -3.37 -8.31 16.21
CA SER A 318 -4.81 -8.08 16.24
C SER A 318 -5.23 -7.66 17.65
N SER A 319 -6.08 -6.64 17.74
CA SER A 319 -6.61 -6.20 19.02
C SER A 319 -8.00 -6.78 19.20
N ALA A 320 -8.21 -7.51 20.29
CA ALA A 320 -9.54 -7.91 20.73
C ALA A 320 -10.21 -6.73 21.43
N THR A 321 -10.42 -5.60 20.76
CA THR A 321 -11.21 -4.52 21.37
C THR A 321 -12.69 -4.86 21.29
N GLY A 322 -13.31 -4.78 22.47
CA GLY A 322 -14.66 -5.23 22.80
C GLY A 322 -15.76 -4.98 21.76
N ALA A 323 -16.66 -5.96 21.69
CA ALA A 323 -17.96 -5.95 21.02
C ALA A 323 -18.00 -5.92 19.48
N GLY A 324 -16.88 -6.15 18.79
CA GLY A 324 -16.90 -6.52 17.36
C GLY A 324 -17.46 -5.45 16.40
N LYS A 325 -17.48 -4.18 16.80
CA LYS A 325 -18.05 -3.05 16.03
C LYS A 325 -17.00 -2.04 15.54
N ILE A 326 -15.72 -2.40 15.57
CA ILE A 326 -14.61 -1.58 15.07
C ILE A 326 -13.52 -2.47 14.48
N TYR A 327 -12.71 -1.91 13.60
CA TYR A 327 -11.46 -2.52 13.15
C TYR A 327 -10.31 -1.96 13.98
N ALA A 328 -9.61 -2.82 14.71
CA ALA A 328 -8.58 -2.41 15.65
C ALA A 328 -7.37 -3.33 15.64
N ARG A 329 -6.22 -2.77 16.01
CA ARG A 329 -4.97 -3.49 16.20
C ARG A 329 -4.13 -2.84 17.28
N THR A 330 -3.21 -3.59 17.85
CA THR A 330 -2.24 -3.07 18.81
C THR A 330 -0.88 -2.98 18.14
N ILE A 331 -0.25 -1.81 18.19
CA ILE A 331 1.16 -1.63 17.83
C ILE A 331 1.95 -1.50 19.12
N ARG A 332 2.97 -2.34 19.29
CA ARG A 332 3.77 -2.43 20.51
C ARG A 332 5.26 -2.35 20.19
N ASN A 333 6.01 -1.65 21.03
CA ASN A 333 7.45 -1.77 21.16
C ASN A 333 7.77 -2.76 22.30
N PRO A 334 8.27 -3.98 22.01
CA PRO A 334 8.55 -4.97 23.03
C PRO A 334 9.66 -4.59 24.01
N ILE A 335 10.58 -3.70 23.60
CA ILE A 335 11.74 -3.29 24.40
C ILE A 335 11.35 -2.21 25.40
N SER A 336 10.66 -1.14 24.93
CA SER A 336 10.22 -0.06 25.83
C SER A 336 8.94 -0.42 26.61
N GLY A 337 8.16 -1.37 26.12
CA GLY A 337 6.84 -1.71 26.66
C GLY A 337 5.72 -0.77 26.19
N GLU A 338 6.04 0.27 25.41
CA GLU A 338 5.06 1.18 24.81
C GLU A 338 4.10 0.39 23.91
N GLN A 339 2.80 0.65 24.07
CA GLN A 339 1.76 0.02 23.27
C GLN A 339 0.59 0.95 23.08
N HIS A 340 -0.01 0.89 21.90
CA HIS A 340 -1.15 1.72 21.53
C HIS A 340 -2.16 0.93 20.71
N VAL A 341 -3.44 1.27 20.87
CA VAL A 341 -4.56 0.71 20.12
C VAL A 341 -4.86 1.61 18.94
N TRP A 342 -4.62 1.09 17.75
CA TRP A 342 -4.91 1.77 16.51
C TRP A 342 -6.26 1.30 15.97
N VAL A 343 -7.11 2.26 15.62
CA VAL A 343 -8.43 1.99 15.03
C VAL A 343 -8.55 2.58 13.64
N MET A 344 -9.19 1.84 12.75
CA MET A 344 -9.43 2.31 11.38
C MET A 344 -10.57 3.33 11.39
N THR A 345 -10.31 4.52 10.86
CA THR A 345 -11.26 5.64 10.85
C THR A 345 -11.78 5.95 9.45
N LEU A 346 -11.07 5.56 8.40
CA LEU A 346 -11.55 5.57 7.01
C LEU A 346 -11.02 4.35 6.27
N CYS A 347 -11.77 3.88 5.28
CA CYS A 347 -11.26 2.93 4.31
C CYS A 347 -12.05 3.00 3.00
N GLU A 348 -11.33 2.71 1.92
CA GLU A 348 -11.87 2.54 0.58
C GLU A 348 -11.24 1.26 -0.02
N ASP A 349 -12.06 0.22 -0.20
CA ASP A 349 -11.70 -1.03 -0.88
C ASP A 349 -12.16 -0.93 -2.33
N TYR A 350 -11.21 -0.90 -3.27
CA TYR A 350 -11.48 -0.63 -4.68
C TYR A 350 -11.72 -1.89 -5.52
N THR A 351 -11.91 -3.05 -4.88
CA THR A 351 -12.10 -4.32 -5.60
C THR A 351 -13.49 -4.52 -6.18
N ASN A 352 -14.38 -3.53 -6.10
CA ASN A 352 -15.66 -3.56 -6.81
C ASN A 352 -15.42 -3.27 -8.30
N VAL A 353 -15.20 -4.33 -9.08
CA VAL A 353 -14.88 -4.24 -10.51
C VAL A 353 -16.15 -4.02 -11.32
N MET A 354 -16.10 -3.05 -12.24
CA MET A 354 -17.21 -2.71 -13.12
C MET A 354 -16.75 -2.69 -14.58
N PRO A 355 -17.58 -3.11 -15.55
CA PRO A 355 -17.27 -2.93 -16.96
C PRO A 355 -17.00 -1.47 -17.28
N ASN A 356 -15.98 -1.23 -18.11
CA ASN A 356 -15.67 0.12 -18.55
C ASN A 356 -16.67 0.53 -19.66
N SER A 357 -17.53 1.50 -19.37
CA SER A 357 -18.54 2.02 -20.29
C SER A 357 -18.02 3.27 -21.05
N ASN A 358 -18.70 3.66 -22.14
CA ASN A 358 -18.36 4.89 -22.88
C ASN A 358 -18.52 6.18 -22.06
N THR A 359 -19.16 6.12 -20.88
CA THR A 359 -19.29 7.24 -19.93
C THR A 359 -18.19 7.28 -18.87
N SER A 360 -17.27 6.32 -18.90
CA SER A 360 -16.15 6.24 -17.98
C SER A 360 -15.10 7.34 -18.19
N PRO A 361 -14.19 7.52 -17.23
CA PRO A 361 -13.07 8.44 -17.39
C PRO A 361 -12.21 8.06 -18.59
N SER A 362 -12.06 8.99 -19.55
CA SER A 362 -11.08 8.84 -20.62
C SER A 362 -9.67 8.92 -20.04
N PRO A 363 -8.76 7.96 -20.33
CA PRO A 363 -7.35 8.04 -20.02
C PRO A 363 -6.71 9.32 -20.52
N GLN A 364 -7.27 9.91 -21.59
CA GLN A 364 -6.82 11.19 -22.15
C GLN A 364 -6.94 12.35 -21.16
N ASN A 365 -7.82 12.27 -20.16
CA ASN A 365 -8.00 13.31 -19.16
C ASN A 365 -7.20 13.05 -17.87
N LEU A 366 -6.59 11.86 -17.72
CA LEU A 366 -5.76 11.53 -16.56
C LEU A 366 -4.49 12.40 -16.44
N PRO A 367 -3.79 12.77 -17.54
CA PRO A 367 -2.68 13.72 -17.46
C PRO A 367 -3.04 15.06 -16.82
N ASP A 368 -4.29 15.49 -16.95
CA ASP A 368 -4.77 16.79 -16.45
C ASP A 368 -5.22 16.75 -14.99
N LEU A 369 -5.33 15.55 -14.40
CA LEU A 369 -5.63 15.40 -12.97
C LEU A 369 -4.46 15.78 -12.07
N ALA A 370 -3.27 15.93 -12.64
CA ALA A 370 -2.08 16.25 -11.90
C ALA A 370 -1.23 17.33 -12.56
N ASP A 371 -0.47 18.00 -11.69
CA ASP A 371 0.28 19.20 -12.02
C ASP A 371 1.50 18.86 -12.87
N GLU A 372 1.72 19.60 -13.95
CA GLU A 372 2.79 19.35 -14.92
C GLU A 372 4.18 19.15 -14.32
N ALA A 373 4.46 19.67 -13.12
CA ALA A 373 5.74 19.51 -12.47
C ALA A 373 6.15 18.06 -12.20
N TYR A 374 5.24 17.07 -12.11
CA TYR A 374 5.68 15.66 -11.97
C TYR A 374 6.17 15.01 -13.27
N TRP A 375 6.04 15.70 -14.41
CA TRP A 375 6.43 15.22 -15.74
C TRP A 375 7.75 15.82 -16.21
N ARG A 376 8.28 16.79 -15.47
CA ARG A 376 9.51 17.52 -15.77
C ARG A 376 10.70 17.02 -14.95
#